data_AF-A0A928ZEU9-F1
#
_entry.id   AF-A0A928ZEU9-F1
#
_cell.length_a   1.000
_cell.length_b   1.000
_cell.length_c   1.000
_cell.angle_alpha   90.00
_cell.angle_beta   90.00
_cell.angle_gamma   90.00
#
_symmetry.space_group_name_H-M   'P 1'
#
loop_
_entity.id
_entity.type
_entity.pdbx_description
1 polymer ?
#
loop_
_entity_poly.entity_id
_entity_poly.type
_entity_poly.pdbx_seq_one_letter_code
_entity_poly.pdbx_strand_id
1 'polypeptide(L)'
;MAINNNSQKLGADSLQLTPLPHSRPLLAIGHGTKNDRGRQTFLDFVATYQQLDASRPVIPCFLELTQPSIQEGIEACIQQGFTEITALPILLFAARHNKFDVTNELDRASAPYPQLKINYGRHFGITPKIIELWRDRLSELDQPEHNPHNISREDTVLLFIGRGSSDPDANGDVYKLARIIWEGSGYKTVETCFIGITHPRLESGFRRAYLYRPKRIIVLPYFLFTGTLMEKISDITAQQEEQYPDIDFSCLPEMGLAPQLLQILREREIEAQLGQVAMNCEMCKFRLAAVDEHGHGHHHHDNHGHHHHHDNHDPYAKLEDYHQRIWKTP
;
A
#
# COMPACT_ATOMS: atom_id res chain seq x y z
N MET A 1 7.17 20.09 13.07
CA MET A 1 6.30 20.68 12.01
C MET A 1 6.12 19.65 10.91
N ALA A 2 4.89 19.28 10.56
CA ALA A 2 4.63 18.26 9.53
C ALA A 2 4.89 18.79 8.11
N ILE A 3 5.51 17.97 7.25
CA ILE A 3 5.60 18.22 5.81
C ILE A 3 4.17 18.35 5.25
N ASN A 4 3.89 19.40 4.49
CA ASN A 4 2.54 19.75 4.05
C ASN A 4 2.21 19.05 2.71
N ASN A 5 1.13 18.26 2.68
CA ASN A 5 0.64 17.58 1.47
C ASN A 5 0.24 18.56 0.33
N ASN A 6 0.12 19.87 0.61
CA ASN A 6 -0.19 20.89 -0.39
C ASN A 6 0.84 20.96 -1.53
N SER A 7 2.14 20.80 -1.23
CA SER A 7 3.19 20.82 -2.27
C SER A 7 3.06 19.64 -3.23
N GLN A 8 2.59 18.48 -2.75
CA GLN A 8 2.35 17.30 -3.58
C GLN A 8 1.18 17.53 -4.55
N LYS A 9 0.11 18.19 -4.08
CA LYS A 9 -1.07 18.49 -4.90
C LYS A 9 -0.74 19.43 -6.06
N LEU A 10 0.02 20.50 -5.79
CA LEU A 10 0.51 21.43 -6.82
C LEU A 10 1.39 20.74 -7.89
N GLY A 11 2.25 19.80 -7.47
CA GLY A 11 3.04 19.00 -8.40
C GLY A 11 2.20 18.05 -9.27
N ALA A 12 1.09 17.52 -8.71
CA ALA A 12 0.21 16.61 -9.43
C ALA A 12 -0.51 17.33 -10.59
N ASP A 13 -1.01 18.55 -10.38
CA ASP A 13 -1.84 19.27 -11.37
C ASP A 13 -1.10 19.65 -12.68
N SER A 14 0.25 19.61 -12.68
CA SER A 14 1.10 19.91 -13.83
C SER A 14 1.77 18.68 -14.45
N LEU A 15 1.45 17.49 -13.93
CA LEU A 15 2.08 16.23 -14.31
C LEU A 15 1.67 15.80 -15.73
N GLN A 16 2.64 15.56 -16.60
CA GLN A 16 2.41 14.93 -17.91
C GLN A 16 2.53 13.41 -17.79
N LEU A 17 1.46 12.70 -18.14
CA LEU A 17 1.41 11.24 -18.15
C LEU A 17 1.73 10.68 -19.54
N THR A 18 2.39 9.53 -19.59
CA THR A 18 2.58 8.77 -20.83
C THR A 18 1.21 8.42 -21.45
N PRO A 19 0.98 8.63 -22.76
CA PRO A 19 -0.30 8.31 -23.38
C PRO A 19 -0.73 6.84 -23.21
N LEU A 20 -2.03 6.61 -23.07
CA LEU A 20 -2.57 5.25 -22.98
C LEU A 20 -2.60 4.57 -24.36
N PRO A 21 -2.28 3.26 -24.43
CA PRO A 21 -2.48 2.46 -25.64
C PRO A 21 -3.95 2.40 -26.08
N HIS A 22 -4.87 2.33 -25.12
CA HIS A 22 -6.30 2.19 -25.34
C HIS A 22 -7.13 3.04 -24.37
N SER A 23 -8.24 3.60 -24.86
CA SER A 23 -9.26 4.31 -24.07
C SER A 23 -10.17 3.34 -23.31
N ARG A 24 -9.59 2.34 -22.64
CA ARG A 24 -10.32 1.33 -21.86
C ARG A 24 -10.61 1.86 -20.45
N PRO A 25 -11.82 1.74 -19.88
CA PRO A 25 -12.14 2.18 -18.52
C PRO A 25 -11.17 1.56 -17.50
N LEU A 26 -10.81 2.33 -16.47
CA LEU A 26 -10.01 1.84 -15.35
C LEU A 26 -10.88 1.67 -14.12
N LEU A 27 -10.94 0.45 -13.61
CA LEU A 27 -11.43 0.16 -12.27
C LEU A 27 -10.27 0.28 -11.27
N ALA A 28 -10.23 1.37 -10.51
CA ALA A 28 -9.23 1.62 -9.48
C ALA A 28 -9.70 1.02 -8.15
N ILE A 29 -9.08 -0.08 -7.74
CA ILE A 29 -9.55 -0.93 -6.64
C ILE A 29 -8.75 -0.61 -5.38
N GLY A 30 -9.38 0.08 -4.43
CA GLY A 30 -8.88 0.24 -3.07
C GLY A 30 -9.20 -0.98 -2.22
N HIS A 31 -8.46 -1.18 -1.12
CA HIS A 31 -8.84 -2.18 -0.11
C HIS A 31 -10.18 -1.82 0.57
N GLY A 32 -10.36 -0.52 0.88
CA GLY A 32 -11.47 0.00 1.65
C GLY A 32 -11.13 0.18 3.14
N THR A 33 -11.85 1.09 3.78
CA THR A 33 -11.59 1.54 5.15
C THR A 33 -12.87 2.07 5.81
N LYS A 34 -13.02 1.83 7.11
CA LYS A 34 -14.12 2.42 7.90
C LYS A 34 -13.89 3.91 8.24
N ASN A 35 -12.69 4.44 7.97
CA ASN A 35 -12.34 5.83 8.25
C ASN A 35 -12.70 6.71 7.03
N ASP A 36 -13.62 7.65 7.22
CA ASP A 36 -14.13 8.51 6.14
C ASP A 36 -13.05 9.38 5.50
N ARG A 37 -12.09 9.87 6.28
CA ARG A 37 -10.96 10.65 5.77
C ARG A 37 -10.03 9.78 4.91
N GLY A 38 -9.76 8.55 5.35
CA GLY A 38 -9.02 7.55 4.58
C GLY A 38 -9.72 7.22 3.26
N ARG A 39 -11.05 7.04 3.29
CA ARG A 39 -11.87 6.86 2.08
C ARG A 39 -11.74 8.06 1.15
N GLN A 40 -11.92 9.28 1.67
CA GLN A 40 -11.87 10.50 0.87
C GLN A 40 -10.51 10.70 0.21
N THR A 41 -9.40 10.46 0.92
CA THR A 41 -8.06 10.59 0.33
C THR A 41 -7.80 9.62 -0.83
N PHE A 42 -8.37 8.41 -0.79
CA PHE A 42 -8.35 7.50 -1.94
C PHE A 42 -9.19 8.03 -3.11
N LEU A 43 -10.41 8.53 -2.84
CA LEU A 43 -11.28 9.09 -3.87
C LEU A 43 -10.65 10.32 -4.53
N ASP A 44 -10.01 11.18 -3.74
CA ASP A 44 -9.27 12.35 -4.23
C ASP A 44 -8.11 11.92 -5.14
N PHE A 45 -7.37 10.87 -4.76
CA PHE A 45 -6.30 10.31 -5.60
C PHE A 45 -6.81 9.82 -6.94
N VAL A 46 -7.93 9.08 -6.95
CA VAL A 46 -8.55 8.60 -8.19
C VAL A 46 -9.10 9.76 -9.02
N ALA A 47 -9.71 10.77 -8.39
CA ALA A 47 -10.23 11.95 -9.06
C ALA A 47 -9.12 12.80 -9.70
N THR A 48 -8.00 12.99 -8.99
CA THR A 48 -6.81 13.66 -9.54
C THR A 48 -6.28 12.88 -10.74
N TYR A 49 -6.17 11.56 -10.66
CA TYR A 49 -5.73 10.74 -11.80
C TYR A 49 -6.67 10.86 -13.02
N GLN A 50 -7.99 10.89 -12.81
CA GLN A 50 -8.97 11.15 -13.86
C GLN A 50 -8.80 12.54 -14.52
N GLN A 51 -8.46 13.57 -13.74
CA GLN A 51 -8.28 14.93 -14.26
C GLN A 51 -7.04 15.05 -15.14
N LEU A 52 -5.99 14.28 -14.88
CA LEU A 52 -4.77 14.27 -15.69
C LEU A 52 -4.98 13.66 -17.08
N ASP A 53 -6.01 12.82 -17.25
CA ASP A 53 -6.33 12.19 -18.53
C ASP A 53 -7.82 11.82 -18.62
N ALA A 54 -8.57 12.64 -19.35
CA ALA A 54 -10.01 12.47 -19.57
C ALA A 54 -10.35 11.53 -20.75
N SER A 55 -9.37 10.83 -21.33
CA SER A 55 -9.60 9.97 -22.51
C SER A 55 -10.49 8.74 -22.24
N ARG A 56 -10.70 8.40 -20.98
CA ARG A 56 -11.56 7.29 -20.53
C ARG A 56 -12.01 7.51 -19.07
N PRO A 57 -13.06 6.82 -18.58
CA PRO A 57 -13.48 6.91 -17.19
C PRO A 57 -12.61 6.08 -16.23
N VAL A 58 -12.27 6.65 -15.08
CA VAL A 58 -11.62 6.00 -13.94
C VAL A 58 -12.65 5.85 -12.82
N ILE A 59 -13.00 4.60 -12.52
CA ILE A 59 -14.05 4.24 -11.56
C ILE A 59 -13.38 3.79 -10.27
N PRO A 60 -13.49 4.55 -9.16
CA PRO A 60 -13.04 4.08 -7.85
C PRO A 60 -13.98 3.00 -7.33
N CYS A 61 -13.43 1.91 -6.80
CA CYS A 61 -14.19 0.92 -6.05
C CYS A 61 -13.35 0.30 -4.94
N PHE A 62 -13.99 -0.49 -4.09
CA PHE A 62 -13.35 -1.10 -2.92
C PHE A 62 -13.61 -2.60 -2.87
N LEU A 63 -12.60 -3.33 -2.40
CA LEU A 63 -12.71 -4.76 -2.11
C LEU A 63 -13.69 -5.02 -0.96
N GLU A 64 -13.60 -4.26 0.13
CA GLU A 64 -14.41 -4.45 1.32
C GLU A 64 -14.62 -3.15 2.11
N LEU A 65 -15.42 -3.19 3.18
CA LEU A 65 -15.65 -2.12 4.18
C LEU A 65 -16.31 -0.83 3.69
N THR A 66 -16.24 -0.53 2.40
CA THR A 66 -16.60 0.76 1.82
C THR A 66 -17.25 0.56 0.46
N GLN A 67 -18.09 1.52 0.04
CA GLN A 67 -18.73 1.55 -1.27
C GLN A 67 -18.15 2.66 -2.17
N PRO A 68 -18.17 2.49 -3.50
CA PRO A 68 -18.80 1.38 -4.23
C PRO A 68 -17.95 0.11 -4.28
N SER A 69 -18.61 -1.03 -4.41
CA SER A 69 -18.00 -2.36 -4.51
C SER A 69 -17.38 -2.61 -5.89
N ILE A 70 -16.52 -3.63 -6.00
CA ILE A 70 -15.97 -4.07 -7.29
C ILE A 70 -17.09 -4.39 -8.29
N GLN A 71 -18.18 -5.03 -7.84
CA GLN A 71 -19.33 -5.35 -8.68
C GLN A 71 -20.01 -4.08 -9.22
N GLU A 72 -20.34 -3.14 -8.34
CA GLU A 72 -20.96 -1.87 -8.76
C GLU A 72 -20.07 -1.08 -9.74
N GLY A 73 -18.75 -1.13 -9.54
CA GLY A 73 -17.79 -0.51 -10.45
C GLY A 73 -17.75 -1.18 -11.84
N ILE A 74 -17.85 -2.51 -11.92
CA ILE A 74 -17.98 -3.24 -13.19
C ILE A 74 -19.31 -2.90 -13.87
N GLU A 75 -20.41 -2.92 -13.12
CA GLU A 75 -21.74 -2.58 -13.63
C GLU A 75 -21.79 -1.16 -14.20
N ALA A 76 -21.14 -0.19 -13.54
CA ALA A 76 -21.03 1.19 -14.03
C ALA A 76 -20.28 1.30 -15.36
N CYS A 77 -19.27 0.46 -15.59
CA CYS A 77 -18.58 0.37 -16.88
C CYS A 77 -19.49 -0.27 -17.96
N ILE A 78 -20.19 -1.35 -17.63
CA ILE A 78 -21.09 -2.04 -18.56
C ILE A 78 -22.26 -1.15 -18.99
N GLN A 79 -22.84 -0.38 -18.05
CA GLN A 79 -23.91 0.57 -18.35
C GLN A 79 -23.49 1.66 -19.35
N GLN A 80 -22.19 1.96 -19.43
CA GLN A 80 -21.62 2.88 -20.42
C GLN A 80 -21.24 2.19 -21.75
N GLY A 81 -21.52 0.89 -21.90
CA GLY A 81 -21.28 0.12 -23.11
C GLY A 81 -19.89 -0.49 -23.23
N PHE A 82 -19.07 -0.46 -22.17
CA PHE A 82 -17.74 -1.07 -22.21
C PHE A 82 -17.81 -2.59 -22.08
N THR A 83 -17.10 -3.29 -22.97
CA THR A 83 -16.93 -4.75 -22.95
C THR A 83 -15.50 -5.17 -22.57
N GLU A 84 -14.59 -4.21 -22.43
CA GLU A 84 -13.26 -4.44 -21.89
C GLU A 84 -12.97 -3.43 -20.78
N ILE A 85 -12.39 -3.90 -19.66
CA ILE A 85 -12.01 -3.08 -18.51
C ILE A 85 -10.56 -3.36 -18.12
N THR A 86 -9.84 -2.33 -17.66
CA THR A 86 -8.56 -2.50 -16.94
C THR A 86 -8.86 -2.44 -15.45
N ALA A 87 -8.45 -3.43 -14.67
CA ALA A 87 -8.64 -3.47 -13.22
C ALA A 87 -7.28 -3.35 -12.52
N LEU A 88 -7.10 -2.32 -11.68
CA LEU A 88 -5.85 -2.09 -10.96
C LEU A 88 -6.05 -2.02 -9.44
N PRO A 89 -5.37 -2.87 -8.67
CA PRO A 89 -5.30 -2.74 -7.23
C PRO A 89 -4.37 -1.59 -6.84
N ILE A 90 -4.90 -0.58 -6.14
CA ILE A 90 -4.16 0.56 -5.61
C ILE A 90 -3.55 0.17 -4.25
N LEU A 91 -2.54 -0.71 -4.32
CA LEU A 91 -1.87 -1.33 -3.18
C LEU A 91 -0.36 -1.20 -3.33
N LEU A 92 0.35 -1.11 -2.20
CA LEU A 92 1.81 -0.96 -2.20
C LEU A 92 2.57 -2.25 -2.45
N PHE A 93 2.13 -3.36 -1.84
CA PHE A 93 2.75 -4.68 -1.96
C PHE A 93 1.72 -5.74 -2.32
N ALA A 94 2.16 -6.79 -3.00
CA ALA A 94 1.34 -7.96 -3.29
C ALA A 94 1.15 -8.82 -2.03
N ALA A 95 0.13 -8.50 -1.25
CA ALA A 95 -0.36 -9.35 -0.17
C ALA A 95 -1.55 -10.21 -0.65
N ARG A 96 -2.17 -10.97 0.27
CA ARG A 96 -3.40 -11.76 0.06
C ARG A 96 -4.43 -11.01 -0.80
N HIS A 97 -4.70 -9.74 -0.48
CA HIS A 97 -5.71 -8.94 -1.19
C HIS A 97 -5.45 -8.80 -2.69
N ASN A 98 -4.20 -8.62 -3.11
CA ASN A 98 -3.84 -8.58 -4.54
C ASN A 98 -3.75 -9.98 -5.16
N LYS A 99 -3.27 -10.97 -4.41
CA LYS A 99 -2.94 -12.30 -4.94
C LYS A 99 -4.15 -13.25 -4.98
N PHE A 100 -5.21 -12.96 -4.23
CA PHE A 100 -6.34 -13.87 -4.04
C PHE A 100 -7.68 -13.14 -3.94
N ASP A 101 -7.83 -12.17 -3.03
CA ASP A 101 -9.17 -11.65 -2.72
C ASP A 101 -9.75 -10.80 -3.88
N VAL A 102 -8.98 -9.86 -4.44
CA VAL A 102 -9.45 -9.03 -5.57
C VAL A 102 -9.73 -9.87 -6.82
N THR A 103 -8.87 -10.85 -7.12
CA THR A 103 -9.07 -11.72 -8.28
C THR A 103 -10.34 -12.54 -8.14
N ASN A 104 -10.59 -13.12 -6.96
CA ASN A 104 -11.82 -13.88 -6.71
C ASN A 104 -13.08 -13.02 -6.80
N GLU A 105 -13.05 -11.79 -6.30
CA GLU A 105 -14.19 -10.87 -6.43
C GLU A 105 -14.41 -10.42 -7.88
N LEU A 106 -13.35 -10.20 -8.66
CA LEU A 106 -13.47 -9.92 -10.10
C LEU A 106 -14.07 -11.12 -10.86
N ASP A 107 -13.66 -12.35 -10.55
CA ASP A 107 -14.21 -13.56 -11.16
C ASP A 107 -15.70 -13.71 -10.83
N ARG A 108 -16.08 -13.52 -9.55
CA ARG A 108 -17.48 -13.55 -9.12
C ARG A 108 -18.32 -12.47 -9.80
N ALA A 109 -17.83 -11.23 -9.81
CA ALA A 109 -18.57 -10.09 -10.35
C ALA A 109 -18.68 -10.12 -11.89
N SER A 110 -17.75 -10.77 -12.58
CA SER A 110 -17.77 -10.91 -14.04
C SER A 110 -18.51 -12.16 -14.54
N ALA A 111 -18.79 -13.15 -13.68
CA ALA A 111 -19.50 -14.38 -14.04
C ALA A 111 -20.84 -14.16 -14.80
N PRO A 112 -21.67 -13.14 -14.50
CA PRO A 112 -22.89 -12.85 -15.27
C PRO A 112 -22.63 -12.26 -16.66
N TYR A 113 -21.39 -11.86 -16.98
CA TYR A 113 -21.02 -11.09 -18.16
C TYR A 113 -19.94 -11.79 -18.98
N PRO A 114 -20.26 -12.90 -19.69
CA PRO A 114 -19.27 -13.74 -20.37
C PRO A 114 -18.51 -13.04 -21.52
N GLN A 115 -19.00 -11.90 -22.02
CA GLN A 115 -18.31 -11.09 -23.03
C GLN A 115 -17.38 -10.04 -22.43
N LEU A 116 -17.40 -9.84 -21.10
CA LEU A 116 -16.56 -8.85 -20.43
C LEU A 116 -15.12 -9.36 -20.34
N LYS A 117 -14.18 -8.62 -20.92
CA LYS A 117 -12.75 -8.88 -20.77
C LYS A 117 -12.15 -7.97 -19.70
N ILE A 118 -11.58 -8.56 -18.65
CA ILE A 118 -10.87 -7.82 -17.60
C ILE A 118 -9.36 -8.01 -17.77
N ASN A 119 -8.65 -6.88 -17.89
CA ASN A 119 -7.19 -6.84 -17.92
C ASN A 119 -6.72 -6.43 -16.52
N TYR A 120 -6.33 -7.42 -15.72
CA TYR A 120 -5.91 -7.20 -14.35
C TYR A 120 -4.43 -6.83 -14.28
N GLY A 121 -4.11 -5.68 -13.67
CA GLY A 121 -2.74 -5.28 -13.42
C GLY A 121 -2.25 -5.60 -12.02
N ARG A 122 -0.98 -5.27 -11.79
CA ARG A 122 -0.31 -5.51 -10.50
C ARG A 122 -0.36 -4.28 -9.59
N HIS A 123 -0.14 -4.52 -8.30
CA HIS A 123 0.19 -3.52 -7.28
C HIS A 123 1.38 -2.62 -7.66
N PHE A 124 1.61 -1.54 -6.91
CA PHE A 124 2.66 -0.56 -7.21
C PHE A 124 4.06 -1.17 -7.09
N GLY A 125 4.32 -1.91 -6.01
CA GLY A 125 5.58 -2.61 -5.78
C GLY A 125 6.75 -1.67 -5.54
N ILE A 126 7.97 -2.20 -5.54
CA ILE A 126 9.19 -1.42 -5.38
C ILE A 126 9.65 -0.93 -6.76
N THR A 127 9.61 0.38 -6.98
CA THR A 127 9.98 1.02 -8.24
C THR A 127 10.98 2.15 -8.01
N PRO A 128 11.76 2.54 -9.05
CA PRO A 128 12.58 3.75 -8.98
C PRO A 128 11.81 5.00 -8.53
N LYS A 129 10.55 5.15 -8.97
CA LYS A 129 9.67 6.27 -8.60
C LYS A 129 9.29 6.28 -7.12
N ILE A 130 9.07 5.11 -6.49
CA ILE A 130 8.88 5.05 -5.03
C ILE A 130 10.16 5.46 -4.30
N ILE A 131 11.31 5.03 -4.79
CA ILE A 131 12.60 5.37 -4.17
C ILE A 131 12.87 6.88 -4.29
N GLU A 132 12.62 7.46 -5.46
CA GLU A 132 12.70 8.90 -5.72
C GLU A 132 11.79 9.68 -4.77
N LEU A 133 10.51 9.29 -4.65
CA LEU A 133 9.57 9.88 -3.69
C LEU A 133 10.15 9.90 -2.27
N TRP A 134 10.69 8.79 -1.77
CA TRP A 134 11.26 8.75 -0.43
C TRP A 134 12.53 9.57 -0.29
N ARG A 135 13.37 9.62 -1.32
CA ARG A 135 14.58 10.46 -1.33
C ARG A 135 14.23 11.94 -1.29
N ASP A 136 13.22 12.37 -2.03
CA ASP A 136 12.76 13.77 -2.05
C ASP A 136 12.25 14.16 -0.66
N ARG A 137 11.38 13.32 -0.08
CA ARG A 137 10.83 13.54 1.27
C ARG A 137 11.88 13.55 2.36
N LEU A 138 12.90 12.69 2.27
CA LEU A 138 14.02 12.68 3.23
C LEU A 138 14.93 13.89 3.05
N SER A 139 15.11 14.38 1.83
CA SER A 139 15.94 15.56 1.56
C SER A 139 15.26 16.87 2.02
N GLU A 140 13.93 16.93 1.99
CA GLU A 140 13.16 18.01 2.60
C GLU A 140 13.40 18.11 4.11
N LEU A 141 13.58 16.98 4.80
CA LEU A 141 13.85 16.94 6.24
C LEU A 141 15.25 17.37 6.65
N ASP A 142 16.16 17.56 5.70
CA ASP A 142 17.47 18.16 5.96
C ASP A 142 17.41 19.69 5.95
N GLN A 143 16.35 20.29 5.42
CA GLN A 143 16.24 21.75 5.34
C GLN A 143 16.14 22.37 6.75
N PRO A 144 16.69 23.58 6.98
CA PRO A 144 16.70 24.21 8.30
C PRO A 144 15.33 24.34 8.97
N GLU A 145 14.26 24.46 8.17
CA GLU A 145 12.88 24.55 8.67
C GLU A 145 12.41 23.25 9.33
N HIS A 146 12.95 22.11 8.89
CA HIS A 146 12.63 20.77 9.37
C HIS A 146 13.74 20.15 10.23
N ASN A 147 14.93 20.76 10.28
CA ASN A 147 16.08 20.35 11.09
C ASN A 147 16.74 21.58 11.73
N PRO A 148 16.06 22.29 12.65
CA PRO A 148 16.54 23.56 13.20
C PRO A 148 17.82 23.42 14.03
N HIS A 149 18.08 22.21 14.56
CA HIS A 149 19.28 21.88 15.32
C HIS A 149 20.44 21.40 14.43
N ASN A 150 20.26 21.36 13.11
CA ASN A 150 21.25 20.90 12.13
C ASN A 150 21.87 19.54 12.51
N ILE A 151 21.02 18.60 12.95
CA ILE A 151 21.45 17.25 13.32
C ILE A 151 21.84 16.51 12.05
N SER A 152 23.07 16.00 12.01
CA SER A 152 23.60 15.30 10.85
C SER A 152 22.89 13.96 10.62
N ARG A 153 22.88 13.49 9.37
CA ARG A 153 22.32 12.18 9.02
C ARG A 153 23.04 11.04 9.77
N GLU A 154 24.36 11.15 9.99
CA GLU A 154 25.14 10.17 10.76
C GLU A 154 24.70 10.06 12.23
N ASP A 155 23.96 11.03 12.76
CA ASP A 155 23.37 11.03 14.10
C ASP A 155 21.86 10.74 14.11
N THR A 156 21.30 10.45 12.95
CA THR A 156 19.86 10.28 12.73
C THR A 156 19.52 8.83 12.37
N VAL A 157 18.52 8.25 13.04
CA VAL A 157 17.99 6.91 12.76
C VAL A 157 16.69 7.03 11.98
N LEU A 158 16.55 6.26 10.90
CA LEU A 158 15.28 6.10 10.20
C LEU A 158 14.47 4.96 10.85
N LEU A 159 13.19 5.20 11.14
CA LEU A 159 12.25 4.17 11.60
C LEU A 159 11.19 3.94 10.54
N PHE A 160 11.38 2.91 9.71
CA PHE A 160 10.49 2.55 8.62
C PHE A 160 9.36 1.64 9.09
N ILE A 161 8.10 2.05 8.86
CA ILE A 161 6.92 1.37 9.41
C ILE A 161 6.04 0.85 8.27
N GLY A 162 5.91 -0.47 8.18
CA GLY A 162 4.90 -1.12 7.33
C GLY A 162 3.57 -1.35 8.06
N ARG A 163 2.49 -1.56 7.32
CA ARG A 163 1.22 -2.09 7.88
C ARG A 163 1.41 -3.47 8.50
N GLY A 164 2.21 -4.31 7.82
CA GLY A 164 2.29 -5.75 8.06
C GLY A 164 1.24 -6.52 7.26
N SER A 165 1.56 -7.77 6.94
CA SER A 165 0.75 -8.67 6.11
C SER A 165 0.80 -10.10 6.63
N SER A 166 -0.23 -10.88 6.32
CA SER A 166 -0.25 -12.33 6.50
C SER A 166 0.49 -13.08 5.37
N ASP A 167 1.12 -12.34 4.46
CA ASP A 167 2.01 -12.83 3.42
C ASP A 167 3.47 -12.47 3.78
N PRO A 168 4.35 -13.46 4.06
CA PRO A 168 5.77 -13.23 4.32
C PRO A 168 6.50 -12.44 3.23
N ASP A 169 6.12 -12.65 1.96
CA ASP A 169 6.78 -12.02 0.81
C ASP A 169 6.57 -10.49 0.84
N ALA A 170 5.33 -10.06 1.10
CA ALA A 170 5.00 -8.64 1.28
C ALA A 170 5.71 -8.02 2.50
N ASN A 171 5.91 -8.79 3.58
CA ASN A 171 6.68 -8.32 4.73
C ASN A 171 8.17 -8.18 4.38
N GLY A 172 8.73 -9.11 3.60
CA GLY A 172 10.10 -9.06 3.10
C GLY A 172 10.36 -7.86 2.19
N ASP A 173 9.38 -7.48 1.36
CA ASP A 173 9.49 -6.29 0.50
C ASP A 173 9.57 -4.99 1.31
N VAL A 174 8.96 -4.91 2.50
CA VAL A 174 9.14 -3.76 3.41
C VAL A 174 10.61 -3.64 3.82
N TYR A 175 11.25 -4.74 4.22
CA TYR A 175 12.67 -4.74 4.58
C TYR A 175 13.57 -4.43 3.38
N LYS A 176 13.26 -4.99 2.21
CA LYS A 176 13.99 -4.72 0.97
C LYS A 176 13.95 -3.23 0.63
N LEU A 177 12.76 -2.62 0.67
CA LEU A 177 12.59 -1.21 0.39
C LEU A 177 13.29 -0.33 1.43
N ALA A 178 13.10 -0.61 2.73
CA ALA A 178 13.76 0.11 3.81
C ALA A 178 15.28 0.07 3.65
N ARG A 179 15.84 -1.09 3.29
CA ARG A 179 17.26 -1.24 3.01
C ARG A 179 17.70 -0.39 1.83
N ILE A 180 16.99 -0.45 0.69
CA ILE A 180 17.31 0.34 -0.51
C ILE A 180 17.26 1.85 -0.22
N ILE A 181 16.28 2.33 0.56
CA ILE A 181 16.18 3.74 0.96
C ILE A 181 17.39 4.18 1.78
N TRP A 182 17.92 3.30 2.63
CA TRP A 182 19.06 3.60 3.49
C TRP A 182 20.41 3.56 2.76
N GLU A 183 20.59 2.68 1.77
CA GLU A 183 21.85 2.56 1.04
C GLU A 183 22.27 3.89 0.40
N GLY A 184 23.49 4.35 0.71
CA GLY A 184 24.03 5.61 0.21
C GLY A 184 23.36 6.89 0.76
N SER A 185 22.45 6.76 1.73
CA SER A 185 21.73 7.90 2.30
C SER A 185 22.52 8.69 3.35
N GLY A 186 23.54 8.10 3.96
CA GLY A 186 24.32 8.72 5.05
C GLY A 186 23.62 8.73 6.41
N TYR A 187 22.40 8.19 6.53
CA TYR A 187 21.71 8.02 7.81
C TYR A 187 22.41 6.95 8.67
N LYS A 188 22.42 7.12 10.00
CA LYS A 188 23.09 6.22 10.96
C LYS A 188 22.69 4.76 10.74
N THR A 189 21.40 4.51 10.61
CA THR A 189 20.82 3.18 10.32
C THR A 189 19.36 3.32 9.89
N VAL A 190 18.76 2.22 9.47
CA VAL A 190 17.31 2.07 9.31
C VAL A 190 16.82 0.90 10.16
N GLU A 191 15.86 1.18 11.03
CA GLU A 191 15.11 0.17 11.76
C GLU A 191 13.75 -0.02 11.10
N THR A 192 13.31 -1.28 10.98
CA THR A 192 12.06 -1.63 10.30
C THR A 192 11.13 -2.36 11.25
N CYS A 193 9.89 -1.90 11.31
CA CYS A 193 8.85 -2.47 12.16
C CYS A 193 7.47 -2.34 11.52
N PHE A 194 6.45 -2.82 12.23
CA PHE A 194 5.09 -2.91 11.72
C PHE A 194 4.07 -2.44 12.74
N ILE A 195 3.03 -1.76 12.27
CA ILE A 195 1.94 -1.31 13.15
C ILE A 195 0.86 -2.39 13.36
N GLY A 196 0.76 -3.35 12.43
CA GLY A 196 -0.26 -4.39 12.39
C GLY A 196 0.31 -5.75 11.96
N ILE A 197 -0.53 -6.80 12.05
CA ILE A 197 -0.38 -8.19 11.55
C ILE A 197 0.94 -8.93 11.86
N THR A 198 2.09 -8.41 11.46
CA THR A 198 3.40 -9.06 11.60
C THR A 198 4.26 -8.37 12.65
N HIS A 199 5.37 -8.99 12.99
CA HIS A 199 6.37 -8.51 13.95
C HIS A 199 7.69 -8.16 13.24
N PRO A 200 8.57 -7.33 13.84
CA PRO A 200 8.45 -6.66 15.14
C PRO A 200 7.45 -5.48 15.13
N ARG A 201 6.75 -5.27 16.24
CA ARG A 201 5.77 -4.16 16.38
C ARG A 201 6.45 -2.81 16.61
N LEU A 202 5.71 -1.72 16.38
CA LEU A 202 6.21 -0.33 16.45
C LEU A 202 6.99 -0.03 17.75
N GLU A 203 6.48 -0.48 18.89
CA GLU A 203 7.11 -0.28 20.20
C GLU A 203 8.49 -0.95 20.27
N SER A 204 8.62 -2.14 19.66
CA SER A 204 9.92 -2.82 19.50
C SER A 204 10.82 -2.10 18.51
N GLY A 205 10.26 -1.48 17.47
CA GLY A 205 10.97 -0.63 16.53
C GLY A 205 11.65 0.55 17.23
N PHE A 206 10.91 1.31 18.04
CA PHE A 206 11.47 2.41 18.84
C PHE A 206 12.55 1.91 19.82
N ARG A 207 12.25 0.84 20.57
CA ARG A 207 13.24 0.23 21.49
C ARG A 207 14.56 -0.11 20.79
N ARG A 208 14.51 -0.64 19.57
CA ARG A 208 15.70 -0.95 18.76
C ARG A 208 16.38 0.33 18.26
N ALA A 209 15.62 1.31 17.80
CA ALA A 209 16.15 2.60 17.34
C ALA A 209 16.98 3.31 18.44
N TYR A 210 16.54 3.25 19.70
CA TYR A 210 17.28 3.85 20.82
C TYR A 210 18.64 3.22 21.11
N LEU A 211 18.87 1.95 20.71
CA LEU A 211 20.15 1.29 20.94
C LEU A 211 21.32 1.95 20.18
N TYR A 212 21.02 2.68 19.11
CA TYR A 212 22.02 3.42 18.33
C TYR A 212 22.37 4.79 18.93
N ARG A 213 21.76 5.16 20.07
CA ARG A 213 21.91 6.48 20.72
C ARG A 213 21.77 7.62 19.70
N PRO A 214 20.63 7.71 18.99
CA PRO A 214 20.42 8.78 18.02
C PRO A 214 20.27 10.13 18.70
N LYS A 215 20.60 11.20 17.98
CA LYS A 215 20.15 12.56 18.32
C LYS A 215 18.80 12.88 17.66
N ARG A 216 18.45 12.15 16.59
CA ARG A 216 17.21 12.32 15.85
C ARG A 216 16.63 10.98 15.38
N ILE A 217 15.31 10.83 15.44
CA ILE A 217 14.58 9.71 14.84
C ILE A 217 13.58 10.26 13.83
N ILE A 218 13.68 9.81 12.58
CA ILE A 218 12.71 10.12 11.54
C ILE A 218 11.81 8.90 11.33
N VAL A 219 10.54 9.05 11.67
CA VAL A 219 9.50 8.03 11.52
C VAL A 219 8.91 8.11 10.12
N LEU A 220 8.99 6.99 9.39
CA LEU A 220 8.62 6.85 7.98
C LEU A 220 7.47 5.84 7.80
N PRO A 221 6.21 6.28 7.89
CA PRO A 221 5.06 5.41 7.63
C PRO A 221 4.93 5.10 6.13
N TYR A 222 5.01 3.82 5.76
CA TYR A 222 4.84 3.38 4.37
C TYR A 222 3.38 3.09 4.04
N PHE A 223 2.61 4.17 3.84
CA PHE A 223 1.17 4.14 3.56
C PHE A 223 0.83 5.07 2.40
N LEU A 224 -0.12 4.65 1.54
CA LEU A 224 -0.64 5.50 0.47
C LEU A 224 -1.56 6.60 1.03
N PHE A 225 -2.46 6.22 1.94
CA PHE A 225 -3.55 7.08 2.41
C PHE A 225 -3.57 7.15 3.93
N THR A 226 -4.21 8.20 4.43
CA THR A 226 -4.38 8.43 5.86
C THR A 226 -5.43 7.49 6.47
N GLY A 227 -5.58 7.52 7.80
CA GLY A 227 -6.60 6.79 8.53
C GLY A 227 -6.12 6.32 9.91
N THR A 228 -6.87 5.43 10.54
CA THR A 228 -6.67 5.02 11.94
C THR A 228 -5.28 4.49 12.26
N LEU A 229 -4.61 3.78 11.33
CA LEU A 229 -3.25 3.31 11.56
C LEU A 229 -2.21 4.44 11.50
N MET A 230 -2.41 5.43 10.61
CA MET A 230 -1.56 6.62 10.56
C MET A 230 -1.73 7.48 11.81
N GLU A 231 -2.97 7.66 12.26
CA GLU A 231 -3.30 8.33 13.53
C GLU A 231 -2.57 7.64 14.70
N LYS A 232 -2.68 6.31 14.79
CA LYS A 232 -2.00 5.52 15.83
C LYS A 232 -0.48 5.67 15.81
N ILE A 233 0.15 5.67 14.62
CA ILE A 233 1.60 5.88 14.50
C ILE A 233 1.99 7.27 15.00
N SER A 234 1.21 8.29 14.63
CA SER A 234 1.43 9.67 15.08
C SER A 234 1.32 9.78 16.61
N ASP A 235 0.28 9.21 17.19
CA ASP A 235 0.04 9.26 18.64
C ASP A 235 1.16 8.57 19.43
N ILE A 236 1.59 7.38 18.98
CA ILE A 236 2.70 6.67 19.61
C ILE A 236 4.00 7.46 19.46
N THR A 237 4.24 8.08 18.31
CA THR A 237 5.44 8.89 18.09
C THR A 237 5.46 10.12 19.02
N ALA A 238 4.32 10.80 19.19
CA ALA A 238 4.20 11.93 20.11
C ALA A 238 4.48 11.51 21.57
N GLN A 239 4.01 10.32 21.98
CA GLN A 239 4.32 9.77 23.31
C GLN A 239 5.82 9.48 23.48
N GLN A 240 6.50 9.01 22.42
CA GLN A 240 7.95 8.81 22.47
C GLN A 240 8.72 10.13 22.56
N GLU A 241 8.26 11.17 21.87
CA GLU A 241 8.83 12.52 21.95
C GLU A 241 8.72 13.10 23.36
N GLU A 242 7.58 12.94 24.03
CA GLU A 242 7.40 13.34 25.43
C GLU A 242 8.32 12.56 26.39
N GLN A 243 8.51 11.26 26.14
CA GLN A 243 9.32 10.38 26.99
C GLN A 243 10.83 10.61 26.82
N TYR A 244 11.29 11.03 25.64
CA TYR A 244 12.71 11.19 25.30
C TYR A 244 13.01 12.59 24.74
N PRO A 245 12.96 13.65 25.59
CA PRO A 245 13.08 15.04 25.14
C PRO A 245 14.45 15.42 24.57
N ASP A 246 15.47 14.60 24.81
CA ASP A 246 16.83 14.80 24.27
C ASP A 246 16.99 14.30 22.82
N ILE A 247 15.97 13.64 22.25
CA ILE A 247 15.97 13.13 20.88
C ILE A 247 14.98 13.96 20.05
N ASP A 248 15.43 14.47 18.91
CA ASP A 248 14.56 15.12 17.93
C ASP A 248 13.70 14.09 17.20
N PHE A 249 12.38 14.30 17.12
CA PHE A 249 11.47 13.42 16.40
C PHE A 249 10.88 14.12 15.18
N SER A 250 10.78 13.40 14.08
CA SER A 250 10.07 13.84 12.89
C SER A 250 9.19 12.70 12.37
N CYS A 251 7.87 12.86 12.42
CA CYS A 251 6.93 11.89 11.87
C CYS A 251 6.38 12.36 10.53
N LEU A 252 6.60 11.57 9.48
CA LEU A 252 6.13 11.89 8.15
C LEU A 252 4.64 11.51 7.99
N PRO A 253 3.84 12.28 7.22
CA PRO A 253 2.50 11.86 6.84
C PRO A 253 2.55 10.70 5.83
N GLU A 254 1.39 10.19 5.42
CA GLU A 254 1.28 9.24 4.31
C GLU A 254 1.88 9.76 2.99
N MET A 255 1.98 8.92 1.96
CA MET A 255 2.49 9.31 0.63
C MET A 255 1.49 10.13 -0.19
N GLY A 256 0.19 9.97 0.06
CA GLY A 256 -0.86 10.85 -0.43
C GLY A 256 -0.88 10.97 -1.95
N LEU A 257 -0.92 12.22 -2.42
CA LEU A 257 -1.09 12.60 -3.83
C LEU A 257 0.24 12.85 -4.55
N ALA A 258 1.33 12.22 -4.10
CA ALA A 258 2.64 12.43 -4.69
C ALA A 258 2.64 12.12 -6.22
N PRO A 259 3.21 12.99 -7.08
CA PRO A 259 3.22 12.80 -8.54
C PRO A 259 3.81 11.46 -8.97
N GLN A 260 4.84 10.98 -8.27
CA GLN A 260 5.47 9.68 -8.52
C GLN A 260 4.47 8.52 -8.40
N LEU A 261 3.47 8.60 -7.51
CA LEU A 261 2.44 7.57 -7.35
C LEU A 261 1.45 7.58 -8.52
N LEU A 262 1.06 8.74 -9.03
CA LEU A 262 0.20 8.89 -10.21
C LEU A 262 0.92 8.38 -11.47
N GLN A 263 2.22 8.63 -11.56
CA GLN A 263 3.06 8.08 -12.61
C GLN A 263 3.19 6.56 -12.53
N ILE A 264 3.34 5.97 -11.33
CA ILE A 264 3.35 4.51 -11.15
C ILE A 264 1.99 3.93 -11.54
N LEU A 265 0.88 4.56 -11.15
CA LEU A 265 -0.46 4.14 -11.57
C LEU A 265 -0.55 4.08 -13.09
N ARG A 266 -0.05 5.10 -13.80
CA ARG A 266 0.02 5.11 -15.26
C ARG A 266 0.83 3.96 -15.82
N GLU A 267 2.00 3.67 -15.27
CA GLU A 267 2.83 2.53 -15.71
C GLU A 267 2.09 1.20 -15.53
N ARG A 268 1.48 0.97 -14.36
CA ARG A 268 0.74 -0.26 -14.06
C ARG A 268 -0.45 -0.46 -14.99
N GLU A 269 -1.08 0.63 -15.36
CA GLU A 269 -2.17 0.61 -16.29
C GLU A 269 -1.76 0.28 -17.72
N ILE A 270 -0.66 0.87 -18.20
CA ILE A 270 -0.10 0.55 -19.52
C ILE A 270 0.32 -0.92 -19.55
N GLU A 271 1.01 -1.41 -18.51
CA GLU A 271 1.38 -2.81 -18.35
C GLU A 271 0.15 -3.74 -18.45
N ALA A 272 -0.93 -3.41 -17.75
CA ALA A 272 -2.17 -4.17 -17.77
C ALA A 272 -2.84 -4.13 -19.15
N GLN A 273 -2.87 -2.97 -19.81
CA GLN A 273 -3.47 -2.83 -21.13
C GLN A 273 -2.74 -3.63 -22.21
N LEU A 274 -1.41 -3.70 -22.12
CA LEU A 274 -0.54 -4.40 -23.07
C LEU A 274 -0.32 -5.88 -22.73
N GLY A 275 -0.88 -6.38 -21.62
CA GLY A 275 -0.65 -7.76 -21.16
C GLY A 275 0.80 -8.03 -20.72
N GLN A 276 1.50 -6.99 -20.26
CA GLN A 276 2.92 -7.03 -19.85
C GLN A 276 3.10 -7.10 -18.32
N VAL A 277 2.08 -7.58 -17.62
CA VAL A 277 2.10 -7.64 -16.15
C VAL A 277 3.08 -8.70 -15.68
N ALA A 278 4.14 -8.27 -14.99
CA ALA A 278 5.13 -9.16 -14.40
C ALA A 278 4.96 -9.23 -12.87
N MET A 279 4.60 -10.40 -12.36
CA MET A 279 4.45 -10.68 -10.92
C MET A 279 5.53 -11.66 -10.44
N ASN A 280 6.19 -11.35 -9.33
CA ASN A 280 7.15 -12.25 -8.68
C ASN A 280 6.40 -13.36 -7.92
N CYS A 281 5.96 -14.39 -8.62
CA CYS A 281 5.17 -15.46 -8.01
C CYS A 281 6.00 -16.66 -7.51
N GLU A 282 7.34 -16.62 -7.60
CA GLU A 282 8.18 -17.77 -7.23
C GLU A 282 7.95 -18.24 -5.79
N MET A 283 7.90 -17.31 -4.83
CA MET A 283 7.66 -17.60 -3.41
C MET A 283 6.18 -17.46 -2.99
N CYS A 284 5.26 -17.32 -3.94
CA CYS A 284 3.85 -17.08 -3.64
C CYS A 284 3.19 -18.34 -3.05
N LYS A 285 2.92 -18.35 -1.74
CA LYS A 285 2.26 -19.48 -1.06
C LYS A 285 0.88 -19.83 -1.65
N PHE A 286 0.14 -18.86 -2.18
CA PHE A 286 -1.16 -19.10 -2.82
C PHE A 286 -1.01 -19.87 -4.14
N ARG A 287 0.04 -19.56 -4.91
CA ARG A 287 0.37 -20.31 -6.14
C ARG A 287 0.78 -21.74 -5.80
N LEU A 288 1.62 -21.91 -4.78
CA LEU A 288 2.07 -23.24 -4.35
C LEU A 288 0.88 -24.12 -3.93
N ALA A 289 -0.06 -23.57 -3.13
CA ALA A 289 -1.27 -24.29 -2.74
C ALA A 289 -2.18 -24.64 -3.93
N ALA A 290 -2.39 -23.71 -4.87
CA ALA A 290 -3.22 -23.97 -6.06
C ALA A 290 -2.64 -25.08 -6.95
N VAL A 291 -1.30 -25.19 -7.04
CA VAL A 291 -0.63 -26.28 -7.77
C VAL A 291 -0.83 -27.62 -7.06
N ASP A 292 -0.74 -27.65 -5.72
CA ASP A 292 -0.92 -28.87 -4.93
C ASP A 292 -2.37 -29.40 -4.99
N GLU A 293 -3.37 -28.52 -5.06
CA GLU A 293 -4.79 -28.92 -5.14
C GLU A 293 -5.16 -29.56 -6.49
N HIS A 294 -4.44 -29.27 -7.58
CA HIS A 294 -4.69 -29.90 -8.87
C HIS A 294 -4.21 -31.37 -8.98
N GLY A 295 -3.73 -31.97 -7.88
CA GLY A 295 -3.48 -33.42 -7.75
C GLY A 295 -4.69 -34.25 -7.28
N HIS A 296 -5.75 -33.63 -6.75
CA HIS A 296 -6.93 -34.33 -6.26
C HIS A 296 -8.23 -33.60 -6.66
N GLY A 297 -9.15 -34.34 -7.26
CA GLY A 297 -10.29 -33.82 -8.00
C GLY A 297 -11.19 -32.85 -7.22
N HIS A 298 -11.75 -31.90 -7.96
CA HIS A 298 -12.75 -30.94 -7.52
C HIS A 298 -13.94 -31.63 -6.84
N HIS A 299 -13.97 -31.55 -5.51
CA HIS A 299 -15.22 -31.65 -4.76
C HIS A 299 -15.62 -30.25 -4.34
N HIS A 300 -16.51 -29.63 -5.13
CA HIS A 300 -17.30 -28.51 -4.67
C HIS A 300 -18.19 -29.00 -3.53
N HIS A 301 -17.80 -28.70 -2.30
CA HIS A 301 -18.76 -28.68 -1.20
C HIS A 301 -19.32 -27.27 -1.10
N ASP A 302 -20.59 -27.17 -1.50
CA ASP A 302 -21.44 -26.02 -1.30
C ASP A 302 -21.53 -25.65 0.19
N ASN A 303 -21.69 -24.34 0.40
CA ASN A 303 -22.32 -23.71 1.56
C ASN A 303 -21.45 -23.54 2.83
N HIS A 304 -20.67 -22.44 2.85
CA HIS A 304 -20.40 -21.73 4.10
C HIS A 304 -20.75 -20.25 3.92
N GLY A 305 -21.89 -19.84 4.47
CA GLY A 305 -22.13 -18.44 4.79
C GLY A 305 -21.03 -17.94 5.71
N HIS A 306 -20.29 -16.93 5.29
CA HIS A 306 -19.29 -16.25 6.11
C HIS A 306 -20.00 -15.44 7.20
N HIS A 307 -20.40 -16.12 8.27
CA HIS A 307 -20.68 -15.46 9.53
C HIS A 307 -19.35 -14.97 10.12
N HIS A 308 -19.03 -13.70 9.88
CA HIS A 308 -17.99 -12.99 10.61
C HIS A 308 -18.46 -12.77 12.06
N HIS A 309 -18.32 -13.79 12.89
CA HIS A 309 -18.28 -13.59 14.33
C HIS A 309 -17.00 -12.82 14.64
N HIS A 310 -17.15 -11.53 14.93
CA HIS A 310 -16.09 -10.69 15.46
C HIS A 310 -15.80 -11.10 16.91
N ASP A 311 -15.02 -12.16 17.10
CA ASP A 311 -14.19 -12.21 18.30
C ASP A 311 -13.14 -11.10 18.16
N ASN A 312 -13.06 -10.24 19.18
CA ASN A 312 -12.21 -9.05 19.21
C ASN A 312 -10.71 -9.38 19.37
N HIS A 313 -10.31 -10.58 18.95
CA HIS A 313 -8.98 -11.16 19.16
C HIS A 313 -8.19 -11.09 17.85
N ASP A 314 -7.18 -10.22 17.76
CA ASP A 314 -6.20 -10.23 16.65
C ASP A 314 -5.45 -11.57 16.70
N PRO A 315 -5.66 -12.49 15.72
CA PRO A 315 -5.06 -13.82 15.74
C PRO A 315 -3.53 -13.79 15.52
N TYR A 316 -2.96 -12.63 15.24
CA TYR A 316 -1.53 -12.40 15.07
C TYR A 316 -0.92 -11.53 16.19
N ALA A 317 -1.67 -11.26 17.26
CA ALA A 317 -1.19 -10.45 18.38
C ALA A 317 0.04 -11.07 19.05
N LYS A 318 0.01 -12.38 19.31
CA LYS A 318 1.13 -13.12 19.91
C LYS A 318 2.11 -13.59 18.84
N LEU A 319 3.40 -13.45 19.12
CA LEU A 319 4.47 -13.76 18.18
C LEU A 319 4.51 -15.25 17.83
N GLU A 320 4.32 -16.13 18.81
CA GLU A 320 4.32 -17.58 18.61
C GLU A 320 3.17 -17.99 17.69
N ASP A 321 1.96 -17.47 17.93
CA ASP A 321 0.78 -17.75 17.11
C ASP A 321 0.96 -17.27 15.67
N TYR A 322 1.58 -16.09 15.49
CA TYR A 322 1.94 -15.56 14.18
C TYR A 322 2.83 -16.54 13.40
N HIS A 323 3.93 -17.04 14.01
CA HIS A 323 4.86 -17.94 13.34
C HIS A 323 4.21 -19.27 12.91
N GLN A 324 3.23 -19.76 13.68
CA GLN A 324 2.48 -20.97 13.34
C GLN A 324 1.44 -20.77 12.23
N ARG A 325 1.04 -19.53 11.95
CA ARG A 325 -0.02 -19.19 10.99
C ARG A 325 0.51 -18.67 9.66
N ILE A 326 1.66 -18.01 9.63
CA ILE A 326 2.05 -17.15 8.51
C ILE A 326 2.22 -17.87 7.16
N TRP A 327 2.57 -19.16 7.17
CA TRP A 327 2.70 -19.96 5.95
C TRP A 327 1.43 -20.69 5.52
N LYS A 328 0.37 -20.65 6.34
CA LYS A 328 -0.91 -21.28 6.00
C LYS A 328 -1.65 -20.44 4.95
N THR A 329 -2.25 -21.10 3.99
CA THR A 329 -3.26 -20.51 3.11
C THR A 329 -4.64 -20.54 3.80
N PRO A 330 -5.55 -19.62 3.44
CA PRO A 330 -6.88 -19.51 4.03
C PRO A 330 -7.75 -20.75 3.82
#